data_AF-A0AAW5J985-F1
#
_entry.id   AF-A0AAW5J985-F1
#
_cell.length_a   1.000
_cell.length_b   1.000
_cell.length_c   1.000
_cell.angle_alpha   90.00
_cell.angle_beta   90.00
_cell.angle_gamma   90.00
#
_symmetry.space_group_name_H-M   'P 1'
#
loop_
_entity.id
_entity.type
_entity.pdbx_description
1 polymer ?
#
loop_
_entity_poly.entity_id
_entity_poly.type
_entity_poly.pdbx_seq_one_letter_code
_entity_poly.pdbx_strand_id
1 'polypeptide(L)'
;MPVIADNMSACIAVACAAENVDAGTGERRPGAKVRVFHLLPFRREDLMPKQVLASVRDYLRDIKEQGLTMRAALHGGNREGDFSVSTAEALKSLFADEGIPLEFDETCANRTSETLLGAVILNDNSTQFIKHLVAL
;
A
#
# COMPACT_ATOMS: atom_id res chain seq x y z
N MET A 1 -2.99 -0.88 -16.58
CA MET A 1 -3.04 0.56 -16.26
C MET A 1 -2.54 0.75 -14.83
N PRO A 2 -1.52 1.58 -14.59
CA PRO A 2 -1.02 1.82 -13.24
C PRO A 2 -1.99 2.70 -12.44
N VAL A 3 -2.03 2.51 -11.12
CA VAL A 3 -2.64 3.43 -10.16
C VAL A 3 -1.52 4.09 -9.38
N ILE A 4 -1.52 5.43 -9.26
CA ILE A 4 -0.39 6.20 -8.74
C ILE A 4 -0.88 7.28 -7.78
N ALA A 5 -0.16 7.47 -6.68
CA ALA A 5 -0.22 8.63 -5.81
C ALA A 5 1.15 9.33 -5.80
N ASP A 6 1.16 10.65 -5.85
CA ASP A 6 2.36 11.47 -5.89
C ASP A 6 2.26 12.65 -4.91
N ASN A 7 3.38 13.32 -4.64
CA ASN A 7 3.49 14.44 -3.72
C ASN A 7 3.03 14.09 -2.28
N MET A 8 3.51 12.94 -1.79
CA MET A 8 3.15 12.35 -0.50
C MET A 8 3.89 13.00 0.68
N SER A 9 3.89 14.34 0.77
CA SER A 9 4.65 15.11 1.77
C SER A 9 4.33 14.68 3.21
N ALA A 10 3.26 15.20 3.82
CA ALA A 10 2.81 14.74 5.13
C ALA A 10 1.91 13.50 5.05
N CYS A 11 1.26 13.29 3.90
CA CYS A 11 0.37 12.16 3.66
C CYS A 11 1.14 10.84 3.52
N ILE A 12 0.46 9.72 3.78
CA ILE A 12 1.01 8.37 3.56
C ILE A 12 0.29 7.74 2.37
N ALA A 13 1.06 7.26 1.40
CA ALA A 13 0.57 6.40 0.34
C ALA A 13 0.69 4.94 0.78
N VAL A 14 -0.36 4.18 0.52
CA VAL A 14 -0.42 2.74 0.73
C VAL A 14 -0.70 2.09 -0.61
N ALA A 15 0.22 1.30 -1.13
CA ALA A 15 -0.04 0.45 -2.29
C ALA A 15 -0.26 -0.99 -1.84
N CYS A 16 -1.39 -1.58 -2.24
CA CYS A 16 -1.68 -2.99 -2.05
C CYS A 16 -1.67 -3.69 -3.40
N ALA A 17 -0.97 -4.81 -3.49
CA ALA A 17 -0.89 -5.64 -4.67
C ALA A 17 -1.19 -7.08 -4.31
N ALA A 18 -2.06 -7.73 -5.07
CA ALA A 18 -2.51 -9.09 -4.82
C ALA A 18 -2.46 -9.90 -6.13
N GLU A 19 -1.86 -11.08 -6.05
CA GLU A 19 -1.67 -12.00 -7.17
C GLU A 19 -2.47 -13.28 -6.94
N ASN A 20 -3.05 -13.81 -8.02
CA ASN A 20 -3.66 -15.13 -8.01
C ASN A 20 -2.57 -16.16 -8.36
N VAL A 21 -1.92 -16.70 -7.34
CA VAL A 21 -0.83 -17.68 -7.52
C VAL A 21 -1.35 -19.07 -7.16
N ASP A 22 -1.24 -20.02 -8.08
CA ASP A 22 -1.52 -21.41 -7.78
C ASP A 22 -0.53 -21.94 -6.74
N ALA A 23 -1.03 -22.46 -5.62
CA ALA A 23 -0.19 -22.90 -4.51
C ALA A 23 0.64 -24.15 -4.83
N GLY A 24 0.24 -24.96 -5.83
CA GLY A 24 0.93 -26.18 -6.21
C GLY A 24 1.97 -25.97 -7.31
N THR A 25 1.70 -25.06 -8.27
CA THR A 25 2.58 -24.83 -9.43
C THR A 25 3.35 -23.52 -9.37
N GLY A 26 2.94 -22.55 -8.54
CA GLY A 26 3.48 -21.19 -8.53
C GLY A 26 3.07 -20.35 -9.74
N GLU A 27 2.17 -20.86 -10.59
CA GLU A 27 1.70 -20.15 -11.79
C GLU A 27 0.79 -18.98 -11.43
N ARG A 28 0.99 -17.84 -12.11
CA ARG A 28 0.13 -16.66 -11.98
C ARG A 28 -1.07 -16.76 -12.91
N ARG A 29 -2.25 -16.69 -12.32
CA ARG A 29 -3.55 -16.76 -13.01
C ARG A 29 -4.20 -15.38 -13.14
N PRO A 30 -5.17 -15.22 -14.04
CA PRO A 30 -6.00 -14.03 -14.07
C PRO A 30 -6.67 -13.75 -12.73
N GLY A 31 -6.93 -12.47 -12.45
CA GLY A 31 -7.60 -12.02 -11.21
C GLY A 31 -6.70 -11.26 -10.24
N ALA A 32 -5.48 -10.90 -10.64
CA ALA A 32 -4.63 -9.99 -9.88
C ALA A 32 -5.31 -8.63 -9.65
N LYS A 33 -4.99 -7.99 -8.53
CA LYS A 33 -5.60 -6.72 -8.10
C LYS A 33 -4.56 -5.78 -7.54
N VAL A 34 -4.72 -4.49 -7.84
CA VAL A 34 -3.91 -3.43 -7.25
C VAL A 34 -4.81 -2.30 -6.78
N ARG A 35 -4.44 -1.66 -5.66
CA ARG A 35 -5.11 -0.47 -5.14
C ARG A 35 -4.09 0.42 -4.43
N VAL A 36 -4.23 1.72 -4.61
CA VAL A 36 -3.44 2.72 -3.88
C VAL A 36 -4.36 3.61 -3.07
N PHE A 37 -4.06 3.82 -1.79
CA PHE A 37 -4.73 4.75 -0.91
C PHE A 37 -3.82 5.95 -0.65
N HIS A 38 -4.36 7.16 -0.77
CA HIS A 38 -3.71 8.39 -0.35
C HIS A 38 -4.33 8.82 0.98
N LEU A 39 -3.58 8.74 2.07
CA LEU A 39 -4.10 8.94 3.42
C LEU A 39 -3.54 10.21 4.04
N LEU A 40 -4.44 11.10 4.49
CA LEU A 40 -4.07 12.23 5.33
C LEU A 40 -3.66 11.74 6.73
N PRO A 41 -2.77 12.48 7.43
CA PRO A 41 -2.35 12.13 8.78
C PRO A 41 -3.51 12.02 9.77
N PHE A 42 -3.53 10.93 10.53
CA PHE A 42 -4.58 10.58 11.50
C PHE A 42 -4.67 11.49 12.72
N ARG A 43 -3.68 12.35 12.97
CA ARG A 43 -3.77 13.38 14.04
C ARG A 43 -5.00 14.29 13.86
N ARG A 44 -5.52 14.39 12.65
CA ARG A 44 -6.80 15.02 12.34
C ARG A 44 -7.97 14.05 12.58
N GLU A 45 -8.41 13.96 13.83
CA GLU A 45 -9.53 13.08 14.23
C GLU A 45 -10.83 13.38 13.47
N ASP A 46 -11.02 14.62 12.99
CA ASP A 46 -12.12 15.01 12.12
C ASP A 46 -12.18 14.22 10.80
N LEU A 47 -11.07 13.60 10.41
CA LEU A 47 -10.96 12.74 9.22
C LEU A 47 -11.27 11.27 9.50
N MET A 48 -11.84 10.96 10.67
CA MET A 48 -12.32 9.63 11.04
C MET A 48 -11.25 8.52 10.87
N PRO A 49 -10.06 8.62 11.51
CA PRO A 49 -8.96 7.67 11.32
C PRO A 49 -9.34 6.19 11.51
N LYS A 50 -10.20 5.90 12.49
CA LYS A 50 -10.65 4.54 12.79
C LYS A 50 -11.46 3.96 11.63
N GLN A 51 -12.33 4.75 11.01
CA GLN A 51 -13.15 4.34 9.87
C GLN A 51 -12.29 4.16 8.62
N VAL A 52 -11.28 5.02 8.43
CA VAL A 52 -10.30 4.85 7.34
C VAL A 52 -9.53 3.54 7.51
N LEU A 53 -9.00 3.26 8.70
CA LEU A 53 -8.31 2.00 8.99
C LEU A 53 -9.23 0.78 8.84
N ALA A 54 -10.48 0.88 9.28
CA ALA A 54 -11.47 -0.17 9.08
C ALA A 54 -11.72 -0.42 7.58
N SER A 55 -11.89 0.64 6.78
CA SER A 55 -12.09 0.50 5.34
C SER A 55 -10.89 -0.13 4.62
N VAL A 56 -9.67 0.23 5.02
CA VAL A 56 -8.46 -0.44 4.50
C VAL A 56 -8.47 -1.91 4.92
N ARG A 57 -8.74 -2.21 6.19
CA ARG A 57 -8.82 -3.60 6.71
C ARG A 57 -9.83 -4.44 5.94
N ASP A 58 -11.04 -3.94 5.75
CA ASP A 58 -12.12 -4.64 5.04
C ASP A 58 -11.67 -4.98 3.62
N TYR A 59 -11.03 -4.04 2.92
CA TYR A 59 -10.42 -4.32 1.62
C TYR A 59 -9.36 -5.42 1.67
N LEU A 60 -8.47 -5.43 2.67
CA LEU A 60 -7.45 -6.50 2.79
C LEU A 60 -8.11 -7.87 2.99
N ARG A 61 -9.14 -7.94 3.83
CA ARG A 61 -9.87 -9.18 4.13
C ARG A 61 -10.65 -9.69 2.93
N ASP A 62 -11.39 -8.82 2.24
CA ASP A 62 -12.11 -9.17 1.01
C ASP A 62 -11.19 -9.82 -0.03
N ILE A 63 -9.96 -9.32 -0.16
CA ILE A 63 -9.00 -9.85 -1.12
C ILE A 63 -8.42 -11.19 -0.65
N LYS A 64 -8.14 -11.34 0.65
CA LYS A 64 -7.70 -12.62 1.22
C LYS A 64 -8.76 -13.71 1.09
N GLU A 65 -10.04 -13.37 1.30
CA GLU A 65 -11.17 -14.30 1.12
C GLU A 65 -11.31 -14.80 -0.33
N GLN A 66 -10.82 -14.03 -1.29
CA GLN A 66 -10.74 -14.44 -2.69
C GLN A 66 -9.53 -15.35 -2.99
N GLY A 67 -8.75 -15.73 -1.97
CA GLY A 67 -7.59 -16.62 -2.10
C GLY A 67 -6.39 -15.97 -2.76
N LEU A 68 -6.35 -14.63 -2.85
CA LEU A 68 -5.25 -13.91 -3.48
C LEU A 68 -4.10 -13.69 -2.50
N THR A 69 -2.87 -13.87 -2.97
CA THR A 69 -1.64 -13.61 -2.19
C THR A 69 -1.33 -12.12 -2.26
N MET A 70 -1.41 -11.44 -1.12
CA MET A 70 -1.25 -9.99 -1.04
C MET A 70 0.08 -9.58 -0.41
N ARG A 71 0.58 -8.43 -0.87
CA ARG A 71 1.66 -7.64 -0.28
C ARG A 71 1.29 -6.15 -0.29
N ALA A 72 1.93 -5.38 0.58
CA ALA A 72 1.74 -3.95 0.68
C ALA A 72 3.07 -3.19 0.60
N ALA A 73 2.99 -1.92 0.26
CA ALA A 73 4.11 -0.99 0.27
C ALA A 73 3.66 0.37 0.79
N LEU A 74 4.55 1.05 1.51
CA LEU A 74 4.29 2.34 2.12
C LEU A 74 5.29 3.40 1.65
N HIS A 75 4.81 4.61 1.37
CA HIS A 75 5.65 5.74 1.00
C HIS A 75 5.06 7.07 1.51
N GLY A 76 5.92 8.04 1.81
CA GLY A 76 5.51 9.40 2.14
C GLY A 76 5.67 9.74 3.61
N GLY A 77 5.01 10.81 4.03
CA GLY A 77 5.08 11.28 5.40
C GLY A 77 6.30 12.15 5.66
N ASN A 78 6.14 13.06 6.61
CA ASN A 78 7.20 13.97 6.99
C ASN A 78 8.32 13.20 7.71
N ARG A 79 9.56 13.50 7.32
CA ARG A 79 10.75 12.97 8.00
C ARG A 79 10.88 13.48 9.43
N GLU A 80 10.33 14.66 9.70
CA GLU A 80 10.41 15.36 10.97
C GLU A 80 9.01 15.64 11.54
N GLY A 81 8.85 15.36 12.83
CA GLY A 81 7.61 15.58 13.58
C GLY A 81 6.60 14.42 13.52
N ASP A 82 5.78 14.32 14.56
CA ASP A 82 4.87 13.19 14.81
C ASP A 82 3.58 13.18 13.98
N PHE A 83 3.42 14.10 13.03
CA PHE A 83 2.18 14.18 12.24
C PHE A 83 1.95 12.90 11.45
N SER A 84 2.95 12.45 10.70
CA SER A 84 2.85 11.28 9.81
C SER A 84 3.20 9.96 10.50
N VAL A 85 4.07 10.00 11.52
CA VAL A 85 4.62 8.81 12.19
C VAL A 85 3.51 7.93 12.76
N SER A 86 2.59 8.52 13.54
CA SER A 86 1.46 7.78 14.12
C SER A 86 0.57 7.10 13.07
N THR A 87 0.44 7.71 11.89
CA THR A 87 -0.34 7.14 10.77
C THR A 87 0.40 5.96 10.16
N ALA A 88 1.71 6.10 9.91
CA ALA A 88 2.54 5.03 9.40
C ALA A 88 2.58 3.83 10.36
N GLU A 89 2.76 4.06 11.66
CA GLU A 89 2.73 2.98 12.67
C GLU A 89 1.38 2.26 12.70
N ALA A 90 0.26 3.00 12.69
CA ALA A 90 -1.07 2.38 12.67
C ALA A 90 -1.31 1.51 11.43
N LEU A 91 -0.80 1.92 10.27
CA LEU A 91 -0.87 1.14 9.03
C LEU A 91 0.02 -0.12 9.11
N LYS A 92 1.23 0.01 9.65
CA LYS A 92 2.14 -1.13 9.86
C LYS A 92 1.54 -2.16 10.81
N SER A 93 0.96 -1.73 11.92
CA SER A 93 0.23 -2.61 12.83
C SER A 93 -0.95 -3.28 12.12
N LEU A 94 -1.74 -2.54 11.34
CA LEU A 94 -2.84 -3.12 10.56
C LEU A 94 -2.36 -4.24 9.62
N PHE A 95 -1.27 -4.03 8.87
CA PHE A 95 -0.75 -5.07 7.98
C PHE A 95 -0.19 -6.27 8.74
N ALA A 96 0.52 -6.04 9.84
CA ALA A 96 1.02 -7.12 10.69
C ALA A 96 -0.14 -7.96 11.26
N ASP A 97 -1.19 -7.32 11.78
CA ASP A 97 -2.38 -7.99 12.33
C ASP A 97 -3.12 -8.81 11.27
N GLU A 98 -3.18 -8.31 10.03
CA GLU A 98 -3.80 -9.02 8.91
C GLU A 98 -2.84 -9.99 8.21
N GLY A 99 -1.59 -10.15 8.70
CA GLY A 99 -0.59 -11.04 8.13
C GLY A 99 -0.15 -10.66 6.71
N ILE A 100 -0.22 -9.37 6.35
CA ILE A 100 0.18 -8.84 5.05
C ILE A 100 1.64 -8.42 5.10
N PRO A 101 2.53 -9.02 4.28
CA PRO A 101 3.92 -8.60 4.21
C PRO A 101 4.06 -7.20 3.59
N LEU A 102 4.92 -6.39 4.20
CA LEU A 102 5.39 -5.15 3.61
C LEU A 102 6.62 -5.44 2.74
N GLU A 103 6.52 -5.13 1.45
CA GLU A 103 7.65 -5.25 0.54
C GLU A 103 8.70 -4.16 0.81
N PHE A 104 8.24 -2.95 1.11
CA PHE A 104 9.08 -1.88 1.62
C PHE A 104 8.26 -0.87 2.44
N ASP A 105 8.97 -0.19 3.33
CA ASP A 105 8.48 0.96 4.10
C ASP A 105 9.44 2.14 3.87
N GLU A 106 9.01 3.08 3.03
CA GLU A 106 9.70 4.34 2.79
C GLU A 106 8.93 5.52 3.41
N THR A 107 8.37 5.31 4.61
CA THR A 107 7.65 6.36 5.32
C THR A 107 8.50 7.10 6.35
N CYS A 108 8.18 8.38 6.55
CA CYS A 108 8.74 9.21 7.62
C CYS A 108 10.28 9.16 7.66
N ALA A 109 10.88 8.68 8.76
CA ALA A 109 12.34 8.59 8.91
C ALA A 109 13.02 7.69 7.84
N ASN A 110 12.28 6.72 7.28
CA ASN A 110 12.77 5.82 6.24
C ASN A 110 12.66 6.42 4.82
N ARG A 111 12.03 7.59 4.68
CA ARG A 111 11.79 8.22 3.38
C ARG A 111 13.08 8.79 2.80
N THR A 112 13.56 8.23 1.70
CA THR A 112 14.83 8.65 1.07
C THR A 112 14.66 9.61 -0.11
N SER A 113 13.45 9.76 -0.64
CA SER A 113 13.16 10.64 -1.79
C SER A 113 11.70 11.10 -1.82
N GLU A 114 11.42 12.17 -2.57
CA GLU A 114 10.09 12.70 -2.82
C GLU A 114 9.45 12.02 -4.05
N THR A 115 9.37 10.70 -4.04
CA THR A 115 8.86 9.92 -5.17
C THR A 115 7.37 9.64 -5.06
N LEU A 116 6.79 9.25 -6.20
CA LEU A 116 5.46 8.67 -6.25
C LEU A 116 5.46 7.25 -5.69
N LEU A 117 4.27 6.77 -5.32
CA LEU A 117 4.01 5.36 -5.10
C LEU A 117 2.83 4.92 -5.96
N GLY A 118 3.03 3.85 -6.71
CA GLY A 118 2.01 3.24 -7.52
C GLY A 118 2.04 1.72 -7.49
N ALA A 119 1.06 1.12 -8.15
CA ALA A 119 1.02 -0.30 -8.40
C ALA A 119 0.40 -0.58 -9.77
N VAL A 120 0.84 -1.65 -10.42
CA VAL A 120 0.36 -2.08 -11.73
C VAL A 120 0.25 -3.59 -11.81
N ILE A 121 -0.68 -4.07 -12.63
CA ILE A 121 -0.78 -5.47 -13.06
C ILE A 121 -0.13 -5.58 -14.44
N LEU A 122 0.81 -6.51 -14.59
CA LEU A 122 1.52 -6.79 -15.82
C LEU A 122 0.78 -7.83 -16.67
N ASN A 123 1.23 -8.01 -17.91
CA ASN A 123 0.57 -8.91 -18.88
C ASN A 123 0.63 -10.39 -18.49
N ASP A 124 1.55 -10.78 -17.61
CA ASP A 124 1.70 -12.14 -17.07
C ASP A 124 0.92 -12.35 -15.75
N ASN A 125 0.00 -11.45 -15.42
CA ASN A 125 -0.77 -11.40 -14.17
C ASN A 125 0.07 -11.17 -12.90
N SER A 126 1.36 -10.87 -13.03
CA SER A 126 2.15 -10.38 -11.89
C SER A 126 1.80 -8.94 -11.56
N THR A 127 2.18 -8.51 -10.37
CA THR A 127 2.02 -7.13 -9.92
C THR A 127 3.38 -6.49 -9.70
N GLN A 128 3.45 -5.16 -9.77
CA GLN A 128 4.67 -4.43 -9.50
C GLN A 128 4.34 -3.10 -8.81
N PHE A 129 5.10 -2.78 -7.75
CA PHE A 129 5.09 -1.44 -7.18
C PHE A 129 5.96 -0.49 -8.01
N ILE A 130 5.43 0.71 -8.25
CA ILE A 130 6.08 1.75 -9.04
C ILE A 130 6.54 2.84 -8.10
N LYS A 131 7.84 3.16 -8.14
CA LYS A 131 8.42 4.30 -7.41
C LYS A 131 8.94 5.40 -8.33
N HIS A 132 9.07 5.10 -9.63
CA HIS A 132 9.51 6.05 -10.64
C HIS A 132 8.74 5.80 -11.93
N LEU A 133 8.31 6.88 -12.59
CA LEU A 133 7.81 6.82 -13.95
C LEU A 133 9.00 7.01 -14.89
N VAL A 134 9.36 5.95 -15.62
CA VAL A 134 10.31 6.05 -16.73
C VAL A 134 9.48 6.25 -17.98
N ALA A 135 9.59 7.42 -18.61
CA ALA A 135 9.09 7.61 -19.96
C ALA A 135 9.97 6.78 -20.91
N LEU A 136 9.34 5.95 -21.74
CA LEU A 136 9.99 5.30 -22.88
C LEU A 136 10.15 6.28 -24.04
#